data_AF-A0A973RUU7-F1
#
_entry.id   AF-A0A973RUU7-F1
#
_cell.length_a   1.000
_cell.length_b   1.000
_cell.length_c   1.000
_cell.angle_alpha   90.00
_cell.angle_beta   90.00
_cell.angle_gamma   90.00
#
_symmetry.space_group_name_H-M   'P 1'
#
loop_
_entity.id
_entity.type
_entity.pdbx_description
1 polymer ?
#
loop_
_entity_poly.entity_id
_entity_poly.type
_entity_poly.pdbx_seq_one_letter_code
_entity_poly.pdbx_strand_id
1 'polypeptide(L)'
;MAFRNQPLAGNYLVRAAIQSINYVQGLTGWTINRDGSAEFNSVTIRGATTSQGVSLYYNGAPANGNMIASIAPAAGTDAYGNAYPQGIATYNGAGVRTGLWNMGTFATIDPVSLGFAEIVPLNTTNFSPSLIFSAGGNSTYKGASVGVQTDTTDTNQPLEILTLAGASSLADAHRSYAAIQMYAGGTSLDGAKAYLEWYNNSTAYVPFLWNQNGIVGIGSVYAAQPGTVPAAQEAWHTTSLAASWTASGGAPCSYRLMADGTVVMKGFMTFAGTLTSGSTITGTALPAGYRPLQTYVVPCVLGGNVTGQIQVNTNGSVQIFLTASLVNPTLVWDAVRFPVI
;
A
#
# COMPACT_ATOMS: atom_id res chain seq x y z
N MET A 1 -58.36 -39.40 28.89
CA MET A 1 -59.32 -38.61 29.70
C MET A 1 -59.85 -37.49 28.82
N ALA A 2 -61.16 -37.34 28.68
CA ALA A 2 -61.76 -36.20 27.98
C ALA A 2 -61.85 -35.00 28.92
N PHE A 3 -61.63 -33.78 28.41
CA PHE A 3 -61.89 -32.56 29.17
C PHE A 3 -63.38 -32.48 29.53
N ARG A 4 -63.71 -32.23 30.80
CA ARG A 4 -65.12 -31.95 31.21
C ARG A 4 -65.69 -30.73 30.50
N ASN A 5 -64.83 -29.83 30.05
CA ASN A 5 -65.17 -28.66 29.30
C ASN A 5 -64.33 -28.60 28.02
N GLN A 6 -64.90 -29.04 26.90
CA GLN A 6 -64.18 -29.17 25.64
C GLN A 6 -63.83 -27.78 25.08
N PRO A 7 -62.55 -27.47 24.79
CA PRO A 7 -62.18 -26.18 24.23
C PRO A 7 -62.53 -26.06 22.74
N LEU A 8 -62.68 -27.18 22.04
CA LEU A 8 -62.92 -27.26 20.60
C LEU A 8 -64.34 -27.76 20.28
N ALA A 9 -64.91 -27.30 19.17
CA ALA A 9 -66.00 -27.98 18.47
C ALA A 9 -65.53 -28.31 17.05
N GLY A 10 -65.28 -29.59 16.78
CA GLY A 10 -64.54 -30.00 15.58
C GLY A 10 -63.14 -29.39 15.57
N ASN A 11 -62.82 -28.64 14.51
CA ASN A 11 -61.51 -28.00 14.30
C ASN A 11 -61.44 -26.54 14.80
N TYR A 12 -62.50 -26.04 15.45
CA TYR A 12 -62.60 -24.63 15.85
C TYR A 12 -62.52 -24.46 17.36
N LEU A 13 -61.82 -23.42 17.80
CA LEU A 13 -61.83 -22.98 19.20
C LEU A 13 -63.18 -22.32 19.52
N VAL A 14 -63.97 -22.95 20.40
CA VAL A 14 -65.28 -22.42 20.84
C VAL A 14 -65.22 -21.69 22.16
N ARG A 15 -64.06 -21.63 22.81
CA ARG A 15 -63.82 -20.76 23.97
C ARG A 15 -63.28 -19.41 23.51
N ALA A 16 -63.43 -18.37 24.34
CA ALA A 16 -62.90 -17.05 24.00
C ALA A 16 -61.36 -17.10 23.87
N ALA A 17 -60.72 -17.89 24.74
CA ALA A 17 -59.30 -18.17 24.72
C ALA A 17 -58.97 -19.51 25.39
N ILE A 18 -57.76 -20.02 25.14
CA ILE A 18 -57.06 -20.99 25.99
C ILE A 18 -55.86 -20.26 26.57
N GLN A 19 -55.71 -20.25 27.90
CA GLN A 19 -54.66 -19.51 28.56
C GLN A 19 -54.07 -20.27 29.75
N SER A 20 -52.84 -19.92 30.12
CA SER A 20 -52.23 -20.39 31.36
C SER A 20 -52.95 -19.85 32.59
N ILE A 21 -52.85 -20.56 33.71
CA ILE A 21 -53.48 -20.15 34.99
C ILE A 21 -52.98 -18.78 35.50
N ASN A 22 -51.75 -18.41 35.18
CA ASN A 22 -51.09 -17.18 35.60
C ASN A 22 -51.04 -16.12 34.48
N TYR A 23 -51.95 -16.19 33.50
CA TYR A 23 -51.97 -15.23 32.40
C TYR A 23 -52.32 -13.82 32.91
N VAL A 24 -51.43 -12.87 32.63
CA VAL A 24 -51.61 -11.43 32.78
C VAL A 24 -51.02 -10.77 31.54
N GLN A 25 -51.85 -10.06 30.77
CA GLN A 25 -51.46 -9.45 29.50
C GLN A 25 -50.20 -8.57 29.63
N GLY A 26 -49.23 -8.78 28.73
CA GLY A 26 -47.95 -8.08 28.67
C GLY A 26 -46.96 -8.41 29.80
N LEU A 27 -47.31 -9.34 30.71
CA LEU A 27 -46.56 -9.57 31.95
C LEU A 27 -46.22 -11.04 32.19
N THR A 28 -47.21 -11.92 32.30
CA THR A 28 -46.97 -13.33 32.67
C THR A 28 -47.88 -14.30 31.92
N GLY A 29 -47.43 -15.54 31.76
CA GLY A 29 -48.23 -16.62 31.20
C GLY A 29 -48.32 -16.60 29.67
N TRP A 30 -49.38 -17.20 29.14
CA TRP A 30 -49.69 -17.23 27.71
C TRP A 30 -51.20 -17.33 27.46
N THR A 31 -51.64 -16.86 26.30
CA THR A 31 -53.02 -17.03 25.78
C THR A 31 -53.01 -17.32 24.28
N ILE A 32 -54.00 -18.07 23.81
CA ILE A 32 -54.39 -18.25 22.41
C ILE A 32 -55.87 -17.91 22.32
N ASN A 33 -56.20 -16.82 21.64
CA ASN A 33 -57.53 -16.26 21.56
C ASN A 33 -58.28 -16.77 20.32
N ARG A 34 -59.62 -16.73 20.37
CA ARG A 34 -60.48 -17.17 19.25
C ARG A 34 -60.28 -16.35 17.98
N ASP A 35 -59.89 -15.10 18.12
CA ASP A 35 -59.62 -14.19 16.99
C ASP A 35 -58.28 -14.47 16.28
N GLY A 36 -57.51 -15.46 16.75
CA GLY A 36 -56.21 -15.83 16.20
C GLY A 36 -55.03 -15.09 16.82
N SER A 37 -55.27 -14.10 17.67
CA SER A 37 -54.21 -13.48 18.44
C SER A 37 -53.68 -14.45 19.50
N ALA A 38 -52.39 -14.37 19.79
CA ALA A 38 -51.76 -15.16 20.82
C ALA A 38 -50.65 -14.34 21.48
N GLU A 39 -50.44 -14.59 22.76
CA GLU A 39 -49.40 -13.96 23.55
C GLU A 39 -48.68 -15.03 24.35
N PHE A 40 -47.35 -15.01 24.31
CA PHE A 40 -46.52 -15.93 25.08
C PHE A 40 -45.42 -15.13 25.77
N ASN A 41 -45.36 -15.17 27.10
CA ASN A 41 -44.25 -14.56 27.84
C ASN A 41 -42.90 -15.28 27.55
N SER A 42 -42.96 -16.58 27.27
CA SER A 42 -41.80 -17.37 26.84
C SER A 42 -42.26 -18.51 25.93
N VAL A 43 -41.64 -18.63 24.77
CA VAL A 43 -41.94 -19.70 23.81
C VAL A 43 -40.64 -20.21 23.20
N THR A 44 -40.52 -21.53 23.08
CA THR A 44 -39.49 -22.17 22.24
C THR A 44 -40.17 -22.62 20.96
N ILE A 45 -39.79 -22.03 19.83
CA ILE A 45 -40.33 -22.38 18.53
C ILE A 45 -39.33 -23.30 17.83
N ARG A 46 -39.75 -24.52 17.44
CA ARG A 46 -38.89 -25.51 16.77
C ARG A 46 -39.38 -25.75 15.35
N GLY A 47 -38.47 -25.72 14.38
CA GLY A 47 -38.76 -26.03 12.97
C GLY A 47 -39.77 -25.09 12.29
N ALA A 48 -39.98 -23.89 12.81
CA ALA A 48 -40.94 -22.97 12.22
C ALA A 48 -40.40 -22.28 10.97
N THR A 49 -41.33 -22.00 10.06
CA THR A 49 -41.15 -21.08 8.94
C THR A 49 -42.15 -19.95 9.10
N THR A 50 -41.67 -18.72 9.07
CA THR A 50 -42.54 -17.54 8.97
C THR A 50 -42.89 -17.36 7.49
N SER A 51 -44.05 -17.89 7.08
CA SER A 51 -44.47 -17.85 5.67
C SER A 51 -44.87 -16.43 5.23
N GLN A 52 -45.42 -15.63 6.16
CA GLN A 52 -45.86 -14.25 5.90
C GLN A 52 -45.79 -13.41 7.18
N GLY A 53 -45.68 -12.08 7.02
CA GLY A 53 -45.80 -11.10 8.10
C GLY A 53 -44.50 -10.39 8.46
N VAL A 54 -44.58 -9.55 9.49
CA VAL A 54 -43.47 -8.76 10.02
C VAL A 54 -43.07 -9.35 11.38
N SER A 55 -41.78 -9.64 11.57
CA SER A 55 -41.23 -10.00 12.89
C SER A 55 -40.48 -8.81 13.47
N LEU A 56 -40.97 -8.30 14.60
CA LEU A 56 -40.40 -7.15 15.30
C LEU A 56 -39.88 -7.60 16.67
N TYR A 57 -38.65 -7.24 16.97
CA TYR A 57 -37.99 -7.60 18.23
C TYR A 57 -37.66 -6.32 18.99
N TYR A 58 -38.01 -6.28 20.27
CA TYR A 58 -37.82 -5.12 21.15
C TYR A 58 -36.93 -5.49 22.33
N ASN A 59 -36.20 -4.51 22.84
CA ASN A 59 -35.56 -4.59 24.15
C ASN A 59 -36.51 -4.03 25.22
N GLY A 60 -37.29 -4.90 25.85
CA GLY A 60 -38.30 -4.53 26.86
C GLY A 60 -39.71 -4.37 26.28
N ALA A 61 -40.55 -3.58 26.96
CA ALA A 61 -41.92 -3.31 26.52
C ALA A 61 -41.91 -2.58 25.16
N PRO A 62 -42.77 -2.98 24.19
CA PRO A 62 -42.87 -2.28 22.91
C PRO A 62 -43.21 -0.80 23.09
N ALA A 63 -42.33 0.07 22.58
CA ALA A 63 -42.46 1.52 22.58
C ALA A 63 -41.59 2.11 21.45
N ASN A 64 -41.77 3.39 21.14
CA ASN A 64 -40.91 4.08 20.17
C ASN A 64 -39.45 4.09 20.65
N GLY A 65 -38.52 3.67 19.80
CA GLY A 65 -37.07 3.58 20.10
C GLY A 65 -36.62 2.25 20.72
N ASN A 66 -37.54 1.37 21.14
CA ASN A 66 -37.18 0.10 21.78
C ASN A 66 -36.98 -1.06 20.80
N MET A 67 -37.30 -0.89 19.51
CA MET A 67 -37.08 -1.92 18.49
C MET A 67 -35.58 -2.14 18.28
N ILE A 68 -35.13 -3.40 18.35
CA ILE A 68 -33.72 -3.81 18.17
C ILE A 68 -33.49 -4.64 16.91
N ALA A 69 -34.54 -5.26 16.37
CA ALA A 69 -34.48 -5.92 15.07
C ALA A 69 -35.84 -5.98 14.38
N SER A 70 -35.83 -6.01 13.05
CA SER A 70 -37.03 -6.21 12.22
C SER A 70 -36.73 -7.16 11.06
N ILE A 71 -37.67 -8.05 10.74
CA ILE A 71 -37.67 -8.87 9.52
C ILE A 71 -39.01 -8.62 8.83
N ALA A 72 -39.00 -7.92 7.69
CA ALA A 72 -40.22 -7.49 7.03
C ALA A 72 -40.17 -7.68 5.50
N PRO A 73 -41.25 -8.18 4.87
CA PRO A 73 -41.34 -8.30 3.41
C PRO A 73 -41.54 -6.95 2.70
N ALA A 74 -41.96 -5.92 3.43
CA ALA A 74 -42.12 -4.55 2.96
C ALA A 74 -41.78 -3.56 4.10
N ALA A 75 -41.36 -2.34 3.75
CA ALA A 75 -41.15 -1.29 4.73
C ALA A 75 -42.47 -0.80 5.35
N GLY A 76 -42.44 -0.34 6.60
CA GLY A 76 -43.63 0.12 7.31
C GLY A 76 -43.33 0.81 8.63
N THR A 77 -44.38 1.04 9.42
CA THR A 77 -44.30 1.59 10.78
C THR A 77 -45.19 0.74 11.68
N ASP A 78 -44.72 0.41 12.88
CA ASP A 78 -45.51 -0.37 13.85
C ASP A 78 -46.55 0.50 14.58
N ALA A 79 -47.34 -0.09 15.47
CA ALA A 79 -48.33 0.63 16.26
C ALA A 79 -47.72 1.60 17.30
N TYR A 80 -46.40 1.55 17.51
CA TYR A 80 -45.67 2.35 18.50
C TYR A 80 -44.85 3.48 17.84
N GLY A 81 -44.89 3.61 16.51
CA GLY A 81 -44.18 4.64 15.73
C GLY A 81 -42.78 4.25 15.25
N ASN A 82 -42.33 3.01 15.43
CA ASN A 82 -41.02 2.57 14.94
C ASN A 82 -41.07 2.28 13.44
N ALA A 83 -40.20 2.93 12.67
CA ALA A 83 -40.09 2.70 11.23
C ALA A 83 -39.14 1.53 10.90
N TYR A 84 -39.63 0.53 10.18
CA TYR A 84 -38.83 -0.61 9.72
C TYR A 84 -38.72 -0.68 8.18
N PRO A 85 -37.57 -1.08 7.62
CA PRO A 85 -37.39 -1.26 6.18
C PRO A 85 -37.88 -2.64 5.73
N GLN A 86 -37.93 -2.83 4.41
CA GLN A 86 -37.97 -4.16 3.82
C GLN A 86 -36.63 -4.88 4.08
N GLY A 87 -36.69 -6.19 4.35
CA GLY A 87 -35.54 -7.04 4.65
C GLY A 87 -35.32 -7.24 6.16
N ILE A 88 -34.08 -7.54 6.53
CA ILE A 88 -33.64 -7.69 7.93
C ILE A 88 -32.91 -6.39 8.34
N ALA A 89 -33.27 -5.83 9.48
CA ALA A 89 -32.58 -4.67 10.04
C ALA A 89 -32.31 -4.84 11.52
N THR A 90 -31.20 -4.28 11.99
CA THR A 90 -30.88 -4.15 13.42
C THR A 90 -30.84 -2.68 13.81
N TYR A 91 -31.11 -2.39 15.08
CA TYR A 91 -31.16 -1.04 15.62
C TYR A 91 -30.40 -0.99 16.94
N ASN A 92 -29.80 0.15 17.27
CA ASN A 92 -29.28 0.40 18.60
C ASN A 92 -30.41 0.75 19.59
N GLY A 93 -30.09 0.85 20.87
CA GLY A 93 -31.05 1.20 21.93
C GLY A 93 -31.65 2.62 21.84
N ALA A 94 -31.33 3.40 20.79
CA ALA A 94 -31.95 4.68 20.47
C ALA A 94 -32.86 4.61 19.23
N GLY A 95 -33.15 3.40 18.72
CA GLY A 95 -33.95 3.21 17.50
C GLY A 95 -33.22 3.62 16.21
N VAL A 96 -31.92 3.88 16.27
CA VAL A 96 -31.10 4.19 15.09
C VAL A 96 -30.67 2.88 14.44
N ARG A 97 -30.86 2.79 13.12
CA ARG A 97 -30.49 1.61 12.31
C ARG A 97 -28.99 1.39 12.32
N THR A 98 -28.55 0.18 12.66
CA THR A 98 -27.14 -0.23 12.73
C THR A 98 -26.75 -1.25 11.65
N GLY A 99 -27.70 -1.86 10.96
CA GLY A 99 -27.44 -2.79 9.88
C GLY A 99 -28.66 -3.02 9.01
N LEU A 100 -28.44 -3.21 7.70
CA LEU A 100 -29.48 -3.49 6.71
C LEU A 100 -29.08 -4.66 5.84
N TRP A 101 -29.97 -5.65 5.75
CA TRP A 101 -29.90 -6.78 4.83
C TRP A 101 -31.14 -6.75 3.96
N ASN A 102 -31.02 -6.17 2.77
CA ASN A 102 -32.11 -6.16 1.82
C ASN A 102 -32.16 -7.51 1.10
N MET A 103 -33.31 -8.19 1.12
CA MET A 103 -33.51 -9.47 0.44
C MET A 103 -33.67 -9.24 -1.07
N GLY A 104 -32.57 -8.96 -1.75
CA GLY A 104 -32.52 -8.66 -3.18
C GLY A 104 -31.15 -8.19 -3.68
N THR A 105 -30.23 -7.87 -2.78
CA THR A 105 -28.85 -7.48 -3.10
C THR A 105 -27.98 -8.02 -1.98
N PHE A 106 -26.90 -8.76 -2.31
CA PHE A 106 -26.03 -9.40 -1.31
C PHE A 106 -25.59 -8.36 -0.26
N ALA A 107 -25.89 -8.64 1.00
CA ALA A 107 -25.67 -7.70 2.08
C ALA A 107 -24.18 -7.59 2.41
N THR A 108 -23.71 -6.35 2.40
CA THR A 108 -22.46 -5.98 3.06
C THR A 108 -22.78 -5.82 4.55
N ILE A 109 -22.23 -6.71 5.38
CA ILE A 109 -22.22 -6.52 6.83
C ILE A 109 -21.32 -5.32 7.08
N ASP A 110 -21.89 -4.20 7.52
CA ASP A 110 -21.13 -3.01 7.92
C ASP A 110 -20.41 -3.31 9.25
N PRO A 111 -19.07 -3.41 9.28
CA PRO A 111 -18.33 -3.98 10.42
C PRO A 111 -18.04 -2.96 11.53
N VAL A 112 -18.79 -1.85 11.65
CA VAL A 112 -18.39 -0.72 12.52
C VAL A 112 -18.42 -1.02 14.03
N SER A 113 -18.88 -2.19 14.49
CA SER A 113 -18.82 -2.54 15.92
C SER A 113 -18.06 -3.81 16.28
N LEU A 114 -17.51 -4.55 15.31
CA LEU A 114 -16.54 -5.60 15.55
C LEU A 114 -15.38 -5.34 14.61
N GLY A 115 -14.26 -4.87 15.15
CA GLY A 115 -13.02 -4.81 14.39
C GLY A 115 -12.83 -6.15 13.67
N PHE A 116 -12.57 -6.06 12.37
CA PHE A 116 -12.22 -7.15 11.46
C PHE A 116 -13.39 -7.98 10.91
N ALA A 117 -13.93 -7.54 9.76
CA ALA A 117 -14.13 -8.39 8.57
C ALA A 117 -14.79 -7.57 7.44
N GLU A 118 -14.00 -7.01 6.53
CA GLU A 118 -14.52 -6.51 5.25
C GLU A 118 -14.64 -7.70 4.29
N ILE A 119 -15.86 -8.20 4.09
CA ILE A 119 -16.17 -9.18 3.04
C ILE A 119 -16.64 -8.41 1.82
N VAL A 120 -15.70 -8.17 0.88
CA VAL A 120 -15.98 -7.61 -0.44
C VAL A 120 -16.71 -8.68 -1.29
N PRO A 121 -17.87 -8.39 -1.90
CA PRO A 121 -18.55 -9.35 -2.76
C PRO A 121 -17.72 -9.63 -4.01
N LEU A 122 -17.30 -10.88 -4.19
CA LEU A 122 -16.73 -11.37 -5.45
C LEU A 122 -17.81 -11.34 -6.54
N ASN A 123 -17.74 -10.36 -7.45
CA ASN A 123 -18.18 -10.60 -8.81
C ASN A 123 -17.02 -11.25 -9.57
N THR A 124 -17.30 -12.33 -10.28
CA THR A 124 -16.29 -13.25 -10.83
C THR A 124 -15.76 -12.87 -12.21
N THR A 125 -15.90 -11.62 -12.66
CA THR A 125 -15.56 -11.30 -14.07
C THR A 125 -14.55 -10.21 -14.31
N ASN A 126 -14.07 -9.46 -13.31
CA ASN A 126 -12.95 -8.54 -13.52
C ASN A 126 -12.06 -8.42 -12.27
N PHE A 127 -10.88 -9.05 -12.32
CA PHE A 127 -9.83 -8.86 -11.33
C PHE A 127 -9.25 -7.44 -11.45
N SER A 128 -9.36 -6.67 -10.37
CA SER A 128 -8.40 -5.63 -10.05
C SER A 128 -7.98 -5.93 -8.61
N PRO A 129 -6.72 -6.32 -8.33
CA PRO A 129 -6.31 -6.50 -6.95
C PRO A 129 -6.24 -5.12 -6.28
N SER A 130 -7.33 -4.69 -5.65
CA SER A 130 -7.28 -3.59 -4.69
C SER A 130 -6.83 -4.15 -3.36
N LEU A 131 -5.56 -3.91 -3.05
CA LEU A 131 -4.98 -4.22 -1.76
C LEU A 131 -5.10 -2.98 -0.87
N ILE A 132 -6.03 -3.02 0.08
CA ILE A 132 -6.28 -1.92 1.02
C ILE A 132 -5.50 -2.17 2.31
N PHE A 133 -4.69 -1.20 2.73
CA PHE A 133 -4.09 -1.19 4.07
C PHE A 133 -4.75 -0.13 4.91
N SER A 134 -5.49 -0.57 5.93
CA SER A 134 -5.99 0.29 6.99
C SER A 134 -5.06 0.16 8.20
N ALA A 135 -4.44 1.26 8.61
CA ALA A 135 -3.72 1.35 9.87
C ALA A 135 -4.73 1.56 11.01
N GLY A 136 -5.36 0.48 11.46
CA GLY A 136 -6.22 0.47 12.63
C GLY A 136 -5.41 0.31 13.91
N GLY A 137 -5.08 1.41 14.57
CA GLY A 137 -4.48 1.37 15.90
C GLY A 137 -4.22 2.75 16.48
N ASN A 138 -4.78 3.02 17.66
CA ASN A 138 -4.41 4.14 18.51
C ASN A 138 -3.06 3.83 19.21
N SER A 139 -2.00 3.68 18.41
CA SER A 139 -0.62 3.60 18.87
C SER A 139 0.29 4.29 17.85
N THR A 140 1.30 4.98 18.33
CA THR A 140 2.14 5.99 17.64
C THR A 140 3.01 5.44 16.50
N TYR A 141 2.73 4.27 15.94
CA TYR A 141 3.52 3.62 14.89
C TYR A 141 2.80 3.70 13.54
N LYS A 142 3.29 4.61 12.69
CA LYS A 142 2.80 4.81 11.32
C LYS A 142 3.43 3.81 10.34
N GLY A 143 2.56 3.04 9.67
CA GLY A 143 2.57 2.83 8.22
C GLY A 143 3.68 1.98 7.60
N ALA A 144 3.41 0.69 7.44
CA ALA A 144 3.98 -0.13 6.37
C ALA A 144 2.87 -0.97 5.74
N SER A 145 2.71 -0.87 4.42
CA SER A 145 1.74 -1.63 3.62
C SER A 145 2.50 -2.54 2.64
N VAL A 146 2.15 -3.83 2.60
CA VAL A 146 2.86 -4.90 1.86
C VAL A 146 2.05 -5.38 0.64
N GLY A 147 2.36 -4.84 -0.53
CA GLY A 147 1.89 -5.31 -1.85
C GLY A 147 2.08 -6.80 -2.10
N VAL A 148 1.02 -7.59 -2.29
CA VAL A 148 1.13 -8.92 -2.92
C VAL A 148 0.27 -8.93 -4.19
N GLN A 149 0.91 -9.00 -5.35
CA GLN A 149 0.25 -9.20 -6.64
C GLN A 149 0.66 -10.58 -7.15
N THR A 150 -0.30 -11.50 -7.22
CA THR A 150 -0.13 -12.75 -7.96
C THR A 150 -0.79 -12.57 -9.32
N ASP A 151 0.00 -12.56 -10.39
CA ASP A 151 -0.53 -12.75 -11.73
C ASP A 151 -0.94 -14.23 -11.87
N THR A 152 -2.24 -14.50 -11.95
CA THR A 152 -2.77 -15.86 -12.02
C THR A 152 -2.87 -16.39 -13.45
N THR A 153 -2.37 -15.67 -14.46
CA THR A 153 -2.54 -16.06 -15.87
C THR A 153 -1.30 -16.68 -16.52
N ASP A 154 -0.13 -16.61 -15.87
CA ASP A 154 1.11 -17.20 -16.36
C ASP A 154 1.69 -18.19 -15.33
N THR A 155 1.57 -19.50 -15.61
CA THR A 155 1.97 -20.57 -14.67
C THR A 155 3.49 -20.72 -14.49
N ASN A 156 4.31 -19.85 -15.08
CA ASN A 156 5.77 -19.96 -15.09
C ASN A 156 6.54 -18.68 -14.71
N GLN A 157 5.92 -17.71 -14.04
CA GLN A 157 6.66 -16.59 -13.43
C GLN A 157 6.83 -16.79 -11.92
N PRO A 158 8.03 -16.52 -11.34
CA PRO A 158 8.24 -16.60 -9.91
C PRO A 158 7.48 -15.50 -9.17
N LEU A 159 6.94 -15.86 -8.00
CA LEU A 159 6.25 -14.98 -7.06
C LEU A 159 7.15 -13.82 -6.64
N GLU A 160 6.78 -12.59 -7.01
CA GLU A 160 7.47 -11.37 -6.61
C GLU A 160 6.91 -10.87 -5.26
N ILE A 161 7.66 -11.12 -4.18
CA ILE A 161 7.36 -10.58 -2.85
C ILE A 161 8.27 -9.38 -2.60
N LEU A 162 7.73 -8.16 -2.70
CA LEU A 162 8.44 -6.96 -2.29
C LEU A 162 8.18 -6.69 -0.80
N THR A 163 9.14 -7.02 0.06
CA THR A 163 9.09 -6.70 1.49
C THR A 163 10.12 -5.63 1.83
N LEU A 164 9.68 -4.45 2.28
CA LEU A 164 10.56 -3.46 2.91
C LEU A 164 9.90 -2.92 4.18
N ALA A 165 10.13 -3.61 5.29
CA ALA A 165 9.95 -3.07 6.63
C ALA A 165 11.33 -2.96 7.28
N GLY A 166 11.97 -1.80 7.16
CA GLY A 166 13.12 -1.44 7.99
C GLY A 166 12.65 -1.06 9.39
N ALA A 167 12.32 -2.05 10.22
CA ALA A 167 12.21 -1.84 11.66
C ALA A 167 13.57 -2.15 12.30
N SER A 168 14.39 -1.13 12.55
CA SER A 168 15.54 -1.28 13.45
C SER A 168 15.13 -0.83 14.85
N SER A 169 14.77 -1.78 15.72
CA SER A 169 14.63 -1.53 17.16
C SER A 169 15.96 -1.76 17.86
N LEU A 170 16.97 -0.89 17.66
CA LEU A 170 18.14 -0.78 18.54
C LEU A 170 18.59 0.69 18.61
N ALA A 171 18.86 1.14 19.83
CA ALA A 171 19.02 2.54 20.24
C ALA A 171 20.37 3.18 19.86
N ASP A 172 20.89 2.96 18.65
CA ASP A 172 22.10 3.65 18.19
C ASP A 172 21.93 4.27 16.79
N ALA A 173 22.55 5.44 16.63
CA ALA A 173 22.30 6.46 15.62
C ALA A 173 22.55 6.02 14.16
N HIS A 174 21.69 5.18 13.60
CA HIS A 174 21.74 4.82 12.19
C HIS A 174 20.58 5.42 11.39
N ARG A 175 20.97 6.20 10.37
CA ARG A 175 20.10 6.79 9.35
C ARG A 175 19.30 5.66 8.68
N SER A 176 17.98 5.68 8.82
CA SER A 176 17.09 4.76 8.10
C SER A 176 17.16 5.07 6.60
N TYR A 177 17.64 4.12 5.79
CA TYR A 177 17.53 4.18 4.34
C TYR A 177 16.41 3.22 3.91
N ALA A 178 15.41 3.73 3.19
CA ALA A 178 14.50 2.90 2.41
C ALA A 178 15.22 2.56 1.10
N ALA A 179 15.62 1.30 0.92
CA ALA A 179 16.21 0.83 -0.34
C ALA A 179 15.16 0.08 -1.13
N ILE A 180 14.89 0.47 -2.38
CA ILE A 180 14.08 -0.34 -3.29
C ILE A 180 15.03 -1.34 -3.96
N GLN A 181 14.83 -2.63 -3.71
CA GLN A 181 15.64 -3.69 -4.27
C GLN A 181 14.81 -4.45 -5.32
N MET A 182 15.24 -4.40 -6.57
CA MET A 182 14.58 -5.09 -7.68
C MET A 182 15.42 -6.31 -8.05
N TYR A 183 14.83 -7.50 -7.96
CA TYR A 183 15.42 -8.75 -8.42
C TYR A 183 14.74 -9.18 -9.70
N ALA A 184 15.51 -9.67 -10.66
CA ALA A 184 14.96 -10.24 -11.88
C ALA A 184 15.44 -11.69 -11.99
N GLY A 185 14.50 -12.62 -11.84
CA GLY A 185 14.74 -14.06 -11.68
C GLY A 185 14.92 -14.82 -13.00
N GLY A 186 15.68 -14.28 -13.95
CA GLY A 186 15.93 -14.92 -15.25
C GLY A 186 17.40 -14.90 -15.64
N THR A 187 17.88 -15.96 -16.28
CA THR A 187 19.28 -16.13 -16.74
C THR A 187 19.67 -15.24 -17.92
N SER A 188 18.76 -14.40 -18.41
CA SER A 188 19.01 -13.40 -19.45
C SER A 188 17.99 -12.27 -19.32
N LEU A 189 18.49 -11.06 -19.08
CA LEU A 189 17.68 -9.83 -19.00
C LEU A 189 18.21 -8.80 -19.99
N ASP A 190 18.58 -9.27 -21.17
CA ASP A 190 18.96 -8.39 -22.27
C ASP A 190 17.71 -7.55 -22.65
N GLY A 191 17.68 -6.29 -22.21
CA GLY A 191 16.60 -5.34 -22.49
C GLY A 191 15.56 -5.11 -21.38
N ALA A 192 15.70 -5.70 -20.19
CA ALA A 192 14.78 -5.38 -19.08
C ALA A 192 15.02 -3.95 -18.55
N LYS A 193 13.98 -3.11 -18.60
CA LYS A 193 14.00 -1.73 -18.09
C LYS A 193 13.20 -1.67 -16.79
N ALA A 194 13.82 -1.19 -15.71
CA ALA A 194 13.10 -0.79 -14.51
C ALA A 194 12.65 0.67 -14.66
N TYR A 195 11.35 0.93 -14.43
CA TYR A 195 10.79 2.28 -14.43
C TYR A 195 10.48 2.69 -12.99
N LEU A 196 10.93 3.89 -12.60
CA LEU A 196 10.46 4.55 -11.40
C LEU A 196 9.51 5.67 -11.85
N GLU A 197 8.21 5.42 -11.81
CA GLU A 197 7.22 6.43 -12.18
C GLU A 197 6.84 7.26 -10.96
N TRP A 198 7.07 8.57 -11.03
CA TRP A 198 6.55 9.51 -10.03
C TRP A 198 5.27 10.14 -10.57
N TYR A 199 4.19 10.05 -9.79
CA TYR A 199 2.86 10.49 -10.17
C TYR A 199 2.73 12.03 -10.13
N ASN A 200 3.21 12.71 -11.19
CA ASN A 200 2.89 14.10 -11.54
C ASN A 200 3.38 14.47 -12.95
N ASN A 201 2.74 13.94 -14.00
CA ASN A 201 2.79 14.41 -15.41
C ASN A 201 4.17 14.73 -16.03
N SER A 202 5.27 14.33 -15.41
CA SER A 202 6.65 14.59 -15.84
C SER A 202 7.47 13.33 -15.54
N THR A 203 7.60 12.47 -16.55
CA THR A 203 8.34 11.22 -16.46
C THR A 203 9.82 11.53 -16.22
N ALA A 204 10.35 11.21 -15.04
CA ALA A 204 11.78 11.25 -14.79
C ALA A 204 12.42 9.98 -15.36
N TYR A 205 13.28 10.12 -16.36
CA TYR A 205 14.02 9.00 -16.93
C TYR A 205 15.31 8.78 -16.14
N VAL A 206 15.42 7.65 -15.42
CA VAL A 206 16.67 7.20 -14.83
C VAL A 206 17.21 6.07 -15.71
N PRO A 207 18.17 6.32 -16.63
CA PRO A 207 18.75 5.26 -17.43
C PRO A 207 19.60 4.35 -16.55
N PHE A 208 19.21 3.07 -16.47
CA PHE A 208 20.05 2.02 -15.93
C PHE A 208 20.86 1.41 -17.09
N LEU A 209 22.18 1.57 -17.07
CA LEU A 209 23.07 0.84 -17.99
C LEU A 209 23.46 -0.47 -17.32
N TRP A 210 22.87 -1.56 -17.77
CA TRP A 210 23.27 -2.91 -17.38
C TRP A 210 24.54 -3.30 -18.12
N ASN A 211 25.62 -3.54 -17.38
CA ASN A 211 26.76 -4.31 -17.87
C ASN A 211 26.61 -5.75 -17.36
N GLN A 212 26.77 -6.73 -18.25
CA GLN A 212 26.60 -8.16 -17.99
C GLN A 212 27.46 -8.72 -16.82
N ASN A 213 28.39 -7.93 -16.27
CA ASN A 213 29.30 -8.33 -15.19
C ASN A 213 28.94 -7.80 -13.77
N GLY A 214 27.68 -7.46 -13.51
CA GLY A 214 27.12 -7.70 -12.17
C GLY A 214 27.28 -6.64 -11.07
N ILE A 215 27.55 -5.36 -11.37
CA ILE A 215 27.36 -4.28 -10.38
C ILE A 215 26.78 -3.04 -11.09
N VAL A 216 25.54 -2.66 -10.73
CA VAL A 216 24.90 -1.42 -11.16
C VAL A 216 25.37 -0.30 -10.25
N GLY A 217 26.33 0.51 -10.72
CA GLY A 217 26.68 1.77 -10.07
C GLY A 217 25.56 2.78 -10.27
N ILE A 218 24.63 2.88 -9.33
CA ILE A 218 23.60 3.91 -9.35
C ILE A 218 24.30 5.25 -9.03
N GLY A 219 24.36 6.15 -10.02
CA GLY A 219 24.68 7.55 -9.74
C GLY A 219 23.65 8.16 -8.79
N SER A 220 24.02 9.17 -8.01
CA SER A 220 23.11 9.74 -7.01
C SER A 220 21.80 10.23 -7.64
N VAL A 221 20.66 9.80 -7.07
CA VAL A 221 19.35 10.35 -7.40
C VAL A 221 19.19 11.66 -6.63
N TYR A 222 19.12 12.78 -7.35
CA TYR A 222 18.91 14.09 -6.76
C TYR A 222 17.49 14.57 -7.10
N ALA A 223 16.65 14.77 -6.09
CA ALA A 223 15.36 15.41 -6.25
C ALA A 223 15.54 16.93 -6.12
N ALA A 224 15.36 17.67 -7.21
CA ALA A 224 15.35 19.13 -7.16
C ALA A 224 14.12 19.61 -6.38
N GLN A 225 14.32 20.53 -5.43
CA GLN A 225 13.21 21.13 -4.67
C GLN A 225 12.26 21.87 -5.62
N PRO A 226 10.95 21.61 -5.59
CA PRO A 226 10.00 22.39 -6.38
C PRO A 226 10.00 23.86 -5.92
N GLY A 227 10.23 24.80 -6.84
CA GLY A 227 10.00 26.24 -6.61
C GLY A 227 11.22 27.15 -6.74
N THR A 228 12.44 26.64 -6.83
CA THR A 228 13.59 27.43 -7.29
C THR A 228 13.71 27.26 -8.79
N VAL A 229 13.37 28.30 -9.57
CA VAL A 229 13.66 28.33 -11.01
C VAL A 229 15.16 28.16 -11.13
N PRO A 230 15.64 27.04 -11.67
CA PRO A 230 17.04 26.73 -11.52
C PRO A 230 17.75 27.59 -12.60
N ALA A 231 18.90 28.19 -12.26
CA ALA A 231 19.61 29.13 -13.13
C ALA A 231 19.81 28.53 -14.53
N ALA A 232 19.76 29.35 -15.59
CA ALA A 232 19.86 28.88 -16.98
C ALA A 232 20.96 27.83 -17.14
N GLN A 233 20.61 26.69 -17.74
CA GLN A 233 21.50 25.55 -17.89
C GLN A 233 22.82 25.97 -18.55
N GLU A 234 23.92 25.70 -17.87
CA GLU A 234 25.23 26.05 -18.37
C GLU A 234 25.67 25.17 -19.56
N ALA A 235 26.48 25.72 -20.46
CA ALA A 235 27.17 24.97 -21.49
C ALA A 235 28.15 23.95 -20.87
N TRP A 236 28.45 22.88 -21.62
CA TRP A 236 29.46 21.90 -21.20
C TRP A 236 30.87 22.47 -21.34
N HIS A 237 31.67 22.36 -20.28
CA HIS A 237 33.09 22.69 -20.25
C HIS A 237 33.92 21.43 -20.49
N THR A 238 34.97 21.51 -21.30
CA THR A 238 35.91 20.40 -21.49
C THR A 238 36.85 20.27 -20.28
N THR A 239 36.99 19.05 -19.77
CA THR A 239 37.93 18.70 -18.70
C THR A 239 39.32 18.45 -19.29
N SER A 240 40.35 19.12 -18.76
CA SER A 240 41.73 18.72 -19.02
C SER A 240 42.01 17.41 -18.29
N LEU A 241 42.35 16.35 -19.00
CA LEU A 241 42.75 15.05 -18.42
C LEU A 241 44.23 15.05 -18.05
N ALA A 242 44.62 14.27 -17.04
CA ALA A 242 46.03 14.08 -16.69
C ALA A 242 46.72 13.28 -17.80
N ALA A 243 48.04 13.41 -17.98
CA ALA A 243 48.76 12.89 -19.15
C ALA A 243 48.56 11.39 -19.43
N SER A 244 48.30 10.59 -18.40
CA SER A 244 48.05 9.14 -18.54
C SER A 244 46.60 8.79 -18.92
N TRP A 245 45.69 9.76 -18.96
CA TRP A 245 44.28 9.59 -19.34
C TRP A 245 44.00 10.22 -20.70
N THR A 246 43.32 9.47 -21.57
CA THR A 246 42.90 9.95 -22.89
C THR A 246 41.39 9.81 -23.02
N ALA A 247 40.71 10.85 -23.54
CA ALA A 247 39.29 10.75 -23.86
C ALA A 247 39.09 9.73 -24.99
N SER A 248 38.09 8.88 -24.85
CA SER A 248 37.75 7.83 -25.81
C SER A 248 36.28 7.94 -26.21
N GLY A 249 35.88 7.36 -27.33
CA GLY A 249 34.49 7.40 -27.80
C GLY A 249 34.06 8.69 -28.50
N GLY A 250 35.00 9.52 -28.96
CA GLY A 250 34.75 10.65 -29.87
C GLY A 250 34.22 11.94 -29.23
N ALA A 251 33.77 11.91 -27.97
CA ALA A 251 33.36 13.10 -27.22
C ALA A 251 34.39 13.45 -26.12
N PRO A 252 34.66 14.75 -25.87
CA PRO A 252 35.55 15.14 -24.78
C PRO A 252 34.93 14.85 -23.42
N CYS A 253 35.76 14.46 -22.46
CA CYS A 253 35.36 14.44 -21.05
C CYS A 253 35.03 15.87 -20.61
N SER A 254 33.88 16.06 -19.98
CA SER A 254 33.29 17.37 -19.75
C SER A 254 32.57 17.47 -18.41
N TYR A 255 32.34 18.70 -17.94
CA TYR A 255 31.54 19.00 -16.75
C TYR A 255 30.65 20.23 -16.99
N ARG A 256 29.62 20.41 -16.17
CA ARG A 256 28.82 21.64 -16.12
C ARG A 256 28.11 21.80 -14.78
N LEU A 257 27.82 23.05 -14.41
CA LEU A 257 26.93 23.36 -13.30
C LEU A 257 25.48 23.18 -13.75
N MET A 258 24.78 22.28 -13.07
CA MET A 258 23.35 22.10 -13.23
C MET A 258 22.62 23.19 -12.47
N ALA A 259 21.41 23.44 -12.94
CA ALA A 259 20.57 24.49 -12.44
C ALA A 259 20.19 24.29 -10.94
N ASP A 260 20.31 23.07 -10.41
CA ASP A 260 20.10 22.73 -9.01
C ASP A 260 21.35 22.84 -8.12
N GLY A 261 22.41 23.50 -8.61
CA GLY A 261 23.64 23.74 -7.85
C GLY A 261 24.56 22.53 -7.73
N THR A 262 24.31 21.46 -8.49
CA THR A 262 25.20 20.32 -8.60
C THR A 262 26.06 20.38 -9.86
N VAL A 263 27.28 19.88 -9.81
CA VAL A 263 28.10 19.64 -11.00
C VAL A 263 27.87 18.22 -11.47
N VAL A 264 27.64 18.06 -12.77
CA VAL A 264 27.60 16.76 -13.43
C VAL A 264 28.82 16.64 -14.33
N MET A 265 29.48 15.49 -14.28
CA MET A 265 30.57 15.14 -15.19
C MET A 265 30.09 14.09 -16.19
N LYS A 266 30.69 14.09 -17.39
CA LYS A 266 30.47 13.06 -18.40
C LYS A 266 31.75 12.76 -19.17
N GLY A 267 31.83 11.58 -19.76
CA GLY A 267 32.94 11.19 -20.60
C GLY A 267 33.31 9.72 -20.42
N PHE A 268 33.88 9.20 -21.50
CA PHE A 268 34.55 7.91 -21.54
C PHE A 268 36.05 8.15 -21.72
N MET A 269 36.87 7.50 -20.92
CA MET A 269 38.32 7.68 -20.95
C MET A 269 39.06 6.36 -20.79
N THR A 270 40.26 6.30 -21.34
CA THR A 270 41.19 5.17 -21.18
C THR A 270 42.43 5.66 -20.43
N PHE A 271 43.00 4.77 -19.61
CA PHE A 271 44.30 5.01 -18.98
C PHE A 271 45.38 4.26 -19.76
N ALA A 272 46.53 4.88 -19.99
CA ALA A 272 47.68 4.21 -20.60
C ALA A 272 48.67 3.75 -19.51
N GLY A 273 48.89 2.44 -19.40
CA GLY A 273 49.80 1.83 -18.42
C GLY A 273 49.07 1.19 -17.23
N THR A 274 49.77 1.09 -16.10
CA THR A 274 49.24 0.48 -14.86
C THR A 274 48.62 1.56 -13.98
N LEU A 275 47.30 1.56 -13.87
CA LEU A 275 46.54 2.43 -12.98
C LEU A 275 46.67 1.94 -11.54
N THR A 276 47.12 2.81 -10.65
CA THR A 276 47.23 2.56 -9.21
C THR A 276 46.26 3.45 -8.42
N SER A 277 45.92 3.01 -7.21
CA SER A 277 45.08 3.79 -6.29
C SER A 277 45.72 5.15 -5.97
N GLY A 278 44.93 6.23 -6.00
CA GLY A 278 45.36 7.62 -5.80
C GLY A 278 45.73 8.37 -7.08
N SER A 279 45.67 7.71 -8.25
CA SER A 279 45.98 8.35 -9.54
C SER A 279 45.02 9.53 -9.82
N THR A 280 45.57 10.64 -10.29
CA THR A 280 44.77 11.84 -10.63
C THR A 280 44.20 11.69 -12.05
N ILE A 281 42.90 11.96 -12.20
CA ILE A 281 42.18 11.92 -13.48
C ILE A 281 42.29 13.26 -14.21
N THR A 282 42.14 14.37 -13.49
CA THR A 282 42.19 15.73 -14.07
C THR A 282 43.62 16.27 -14.18
N GLY A 283 44.01 16.78 -15.34
CA GLY A 283 45.31 17.42 -15.56
C GLY A 283 45.39 18.81 -14.93
N THR A 284 44.26 19.50 -14.81
CA THR A 284 44.11 20.75 -14.05
C THR A 284 42.94 20.62 -13.10
N ALA A 285 43.05 21.16 -11.89
CA ALA A 285 41.94 21.20 -10.95
C ALA A 285 40.72 21.90 -11.57
N LEU A 286 39.52 21.44 -11.22
CA LEU A 286 38.27 22.12 -11.58
C LEU A 286 38.31 23.60 -11.14
N PRO A 287 37.75 24.54 -11.91
CA PRO A 287 37.70 25.95 -11.50
C PRO A 287 36.92 26.10 -10.18
N ALA A 288 37.20 27.16 -9.42
CA ALA A 288 36.66 27.33 -8.06
C ALA A 288 35.12 27.20 -7.98
N GLY A 289 34.39 27.66 -9.00
CA GLY A 289 32.93 27.55 -9.07
C GLY A 289 32.36 26.15 -9.34
N TYR A 290 33.20 25.11 -9.48
CA TYR A 290 32.79 23.72 -9.72
C TYR A 290 33.38 22.75 -8.70
N ARG A 291 33.92 23.26 -7.59
CA ARG A 291 34.53 22.42 -6.54
C ARG A 291 33.48 22.11 -5.49
N PRO A 292 33.44 20.89 -4.95
CA PRO A 292 32.57 20.61 -3.82
C PRO A 292 33.13 21.26 -2.54
N LEU A 293 32.25 21.63 -1.60
CA LEU A 293 32.67 22.15 -0.29
C LEU A 293 33.38 21.10 0.58
N GLN A 294 33.06 19.83 0.35
CA GLN A 294 33.66 18.68 1.01
C GLN A 294 34.08 17.67 -0.03
N THR A 295 35.08 16.85 0.29
CA THR A 295 35.48 15.76 -0.59
C THR A 295 34.30 14.85 -0.88
N TYR A 296 33.95 14.70 -2.15
CA TYR A 296 32.85 13.88 -2.60
C TYR A 296 33.36 12.57 -3.19
N VAL A 297 32.71 11.46 -2.84
CA VAL A 297 33.15 10.10 -3.19
C VAL A 297 32.04 9.38 -3.94
N VAL A 298 32.36 8.86 -5.12
CA VAL A 298 31.44 8.11 -5.98
C VAL A 298 32.01 6.71 -6.18
N PRO A 299 31.31 5.64 -5.76
CA PRO A 299 31.75 4.29 -6.04
C PRO A 299 31.78 4.07 -7.56
N CYS A 300 32.81 3.39 -8.05
CA CYS A 300 32.95 3.07 -9.46
C CYS A 300 33.44 1.63 -9.64
N VAL A 301 33.12 1.05 -10.79
CA VAL A 301 33.65 -0.25 -11.23
C VAL A 301 34.41 -0.03 -12.51
N LEU A 302 35.64 -0.55 -12.54
CA LEU A 302 36.47 -0.55 -13.73
C LEU A 302 36.50 -1.97 -14.31
N GLY A 303 36.88 -2.10 -15.58
CA GLY A 303 36.96 -3.41 -16.24
C GLY A 303 37.74 -4.45 -15.41
N GLY A 304 37.33 -5.72 -15.47
CA GLY A 304 38.02 -6.83 -14.79
C GLY A 304 37.67 -7.03 -13.32
N ASN A 305 36.43 -6.73 -12.89
CA ASN A 305 35.93 -6.89 -11.50
C ASN A 305 36.65 -6.05 -10.45
N VAL A 306 37.43 -5.05 -10.85
CA VAL A 306 38.08 -4.14 -9.90
C VAL A 306 37.13 -3.03 -9.52
N THR A 307 36.79 -3.00 -8.23
CA THR A 307 35.99 -1.93 -7.63
C THR A 307 36.90 -0.81 -7.13
N GLY A 308 36.35 0.39 -7.10
CA GLY A 308 37.03 1.57 -6.61
C GLY A 308 36.07 2.71 -6.31
N GLN A 309 36.63 3.90 -6.17
CA GLN A 309 35.87 5.12 -6.00
C GLN A 309 36.57 6.28 -6.71
N ILE A 310 35.77 7.16 -7.31
CA ILE A 310 36.20 8.47 -7.79
C ILE A 310 36.02 9.45 -6.63
N GLN A 311 37.08 10.21 -6.35
CA GLN A 311 37.08 11.25 -5.33
C GLN A 311 37.23 12.61 -5.99
N VAL A 312 36.26 13.50 -5.76
CA VAL A 312 36.33 14.92 -6.14
C VAL A 312 36.71 15.72 -4.89
N ASN A 313 37.94 16.20 -4.83
CA ASN A 313 38.47 16.92 -3.68
C ASN A 313 38.01 18.39 -3.67
N THR A 314 38.04 19.02 -2.50
CA THR A 314 37.70 20.45 -2.32
C THR A 314 38.63 21.40 -3.07
N ASN A 315 39.84 20.95 -3.43
CA ASN A 315 40.76 21.72 -4.28
C ASN A 315 40.46 21.59 -5.78
N GLY A 316 39.44 20.81 -6.17
CA GLY A 316 39.04 20.57 -7.57
C GLY A 316 39.79 19.43 -8.27
N SER A 317 40.71 18.74 -7.59
CA SER A 317 41.37 17.55 -8.14
C SER A 317 40.43 16.35 -8.11
N VAL A 318 40.31 15.64 -9.23
CA VAL A 318 39.57 14.38 -9.32
C VAL A 318 40.56 13.22 -9.34
N GLN A 319 40.41 12.29 -8.41
CA GLN A 319 41.29 11.13 -8.24
C GLN A 319 40.50 9.83 -8.26
N ILE A 320 41.19 8.73 -8.51
CA ILE A 320 40.61 7.39 -8.43
C ILE A 320 41.34 6.53 -7.41
N PHE A 321 40.58 5.84 -6.58
CA PHE A 321 41.10 4.91 -5.58
C PHE A 321 40.57 3.51 -5.90
N LEU A 322 41.47 2.54 -5.99
CA LEU A 322 41.16 1.19 -6.43
C LEU A 322 41.47 0.17 -5.34
N THR A 323 40.76 -0.96 -5.38
CA THR A 323 41.07 -2.14 -4.55
C THR A 323 42.25 -2.95 -5.10
N ALA A 324 42.54 -2.85 -6.40
CA ALA A 324 43.68 -3.48 -7.07
C ALA A 324 44.15 -2.64 -8.27
N SER A 325 45.40 -2.80 -8.69
CA SER A 325 45.93 -2.14 -9.89
C SER A 325 45.38 -2.75 -11.18
N LEU A 326 45.22 -1.95 -12.22
CA LEU A 326 44.70 -2.38 -13.53
C LEU A 326 45.61 -1.92 -14.66
N VAL A 327 45.77 -2.74 -15.70
CA VAL A 327 46.52 -2.36 -16.90
C VAL A 327 45.56 -1.92 -17.98
N ASN A 328 45.77 -0.71 -18.51
CA ASN A 328 44.97 -0.08 -19.55
C ASN A 328 43.44 -0.07 -19.30
N PRO A 329 42.95 0.27 -18.09
CA PRO A 329 41.52 0.27 -17.83
C PRO A 329 40.79 1.38 -18.59
N THR A 330 39.49 1.16 -18.77
CA THR A 330 38.54 2.18 -19.20
C THR A 330 37.69 2.64 -18.03
N LEU A 331 37.27 3.91 -18.07
CA LEU A 331 36.42 4.53 -17.07
C LEU A 331 35.32 5.34 -17.76
N VAL A 332 34.07 5.12 -17.34
CA VAL A 332 32.94 6.01 -17.62
C VAL A 332 32.62 6.72 -16.32
N TRP A 333 32.64 8.05 -16.33
CA TRP A 333 32.34 8.83 -15.12
C TRP A 333 31.06 9.66 -15.21
N ASP A 334 30.16 9.26 -16.11
CA ASP A 334 28.82 9.87 -16.30
C ASP A 334 27.93 9.83 -15.04
N ALA A 335 28.28 8.97 -14.07
CA ALA A 335 27.61 8.87 -12.78
C ALA A 335 28.13 9.87 -11.73
N VAL A 336 29.15 10.68 -12.03
CA VAL A 336 29.72 11.64 -11.08
C VAL A 336 28.87 12.91 -11.05
N ARG A 337 28.16 13.08 -9.94
CA ARG A 337 27.37 14.27 -9.64
C ARG A 337 27.53 14.69 -8.18
N PHE A 338 27.86 15.95 -7.92
CA PHE A 338 28.14 16.46 -6.57
C PHE A 338 27.68 17.92 -6.39
N PRO A 339 27.31 18.35 -5.17
CA PRO A 339 26.95 19.74 -4.89
C PRO A 339 28.19 20.65 -4.83
N VAL A 340 28.03 21.91 -5.25
CA VAL A 340 29.06 22.98 -5.11
C VAL A 340 28.81 23.85 -3.85
N ILE A 341 27.58 23.80 -3.33
CA ILE A 341 27.08 24.60 -2.19
C ILE A 341 27.27 23.88 -0.86
#